data_AF-S7HLJ7-F1
#
_entry.id   AF-S7HLJ7-F1
#
_cell.length_a   1.000
_cell.length_b   1.000
_cell.length_c   1.000
_cell.angle_alpha   90.00
_cell.angle_beta   90.00
_cell.angle_gamma   90.00
#
_symmetry.space_group_name_H-M   'P 1'
#
loop_
_entity.id
_entity.type
_entity.pdbx_description
1 polymer ?
#
loop_
_entity_poly.entity_id
_entity_poly.type
_entity_poly.pdbx_seq_one_letter_code
_entity_poly.pdbx_strand_id
1 'polypeptide(L)'
;MENHLGHKKHERSEDGDNVRNGYSSKTLKTSLGEVPIRVPRDRQSTFEPQIIKKHQRDVSSIEGKVLAMYARGMSQRDIAATIEDIYGFQMSHEQISTITGCVMEEVEAWRNRPL
;
A
#
# COMPACT_ATOMS: atom_id res chain seq x y z
N MET A 1 -5.36 -6.38 8.21
CA MET A 1 -5.37 -7.30 9.38
C MET A 1 -6.76 -7.58 9.91
N GLU A 2 -7.65 -6.58 9.99
CA GLU A 2 -9.04 -6.81 10.44
C GLU A 2 -9.75 -7.87 9.59
N ASN A 3 -9.70 -7.73 8.26
CA ASN A 3 -10.27 -8.72 7.35
C ASN A 3 -9.66 -10.13 7.49
N HIS A 4 -8.39 -10.25 7.92
CA HIS A 4 -7.73 -11.55 8.11
C HIS A 4 -8.10 -12.20 9.43
N LEU A 5 -8.22 -11.40 10.49
CA LEU A 5 -8.46 -11.87 11.86
C LEU A 5 -9.95 -11.89 12.25
N GLY A 6 -10.83 -11.25 11.48
CA GLY A 6 -12.26 -11.19 11.74
C GLY A 6 -12.70 -10.26 12.89
N HIS A 7 -11.78 -9.54 13.52
CA HIS A 7 -12.06 -8.63 14.65
C HIS A 7 -11.18 -7.38 14.62
N LYS A 8 -11.67 -6.28 15.19
CA LYS A 8 -10.96 -5.00 15.26
C LYS A 8 -9.78 -5.04 16.21
N LYS A 9 -8.93 -4.02 16.15
CA LYS A 9 -7.82 -3.87 17.11
C LYS A 9 -8.40 -3.69 18.52
N HIS A 10 -7.88 -4.46 19.49
CA HIS A 10 -8.33 -4.50 20.89
C HIS A 10 -9.72 -5.10 21.14
N GLU A 11 -10.39 -5.61 20.12
CA GLU A 11 -11.62 -6.37 20.28
C GLU A 11 -11.32 -7.81 20.72
N ARG A 12 -12.17 -8.36 21.58
CA ARG A 12 -12.02 -9.73 22.07
C ARG A 12 -12.41 -10.69 20.96
N SER A 13 -11.49 -11.57 20.58
CA SER A 13 -11.79 -12.68 19.67
C SER A 13 -12.63 -13.72 20.40
N GLU A 14 -13.75 -14.15 19.80
CA GLU A 14 -14.59 -15.23 20.35
C GLU A 14 -13.90 -16.60 20.24
N ASP A 15 -13.14 -16.82 19.17
CA ASP A 15 -12.44 -18.08 18.89
C ASP A 15 -11.02 -18.15 19.52
N GLY A 16 -10.49 -17.03 20.01
CA GLY A 16 -9.26 -16.95 20.80
C GLY A 16 -7.94 -17.35 20.12
N ASP A 17 -7.98 -17.93 18.92
CA ASP A 17 -6.86 -18.75 18.43
C ASP A 17 -5.71 -17.93 17.82
N ASN A 18 -6.04 -16.82 17.15
CA ASN A 18 -5.04 -15.94 16.53
C ASN A 18 -5.28 -14.46 16.80
N VAL A 19 -4.19 -13.74 17.10
CA VAL A 19 -4.21 -12.33 17.50
C VAL A 19 -3.07 -11.56 16.83
N ARG A 20 -3.19 -10.23 16.81
CA ARG A 20 -2.11 -9.34 16.32
C ARG A 20 -0.87 -9.50 17.22
N ASN A 21 0.30 -9.63 16.61
CA ASN A 21 1.59 -9.80 17.30
C ASN A 21 2.62 -8.77 16.80
N GLY A 22 2.24 -7.49 16.89
CA GLY A 22 3.10 -6.38 16.50
C GLY A 22 3.40 -6.32 15.00
N TYR A 23 4.60 -5.86 14.68
CA TYR A 23 5.03 -5.56 13.32
C TYR A 23 6.46 -6.06 13.07
N SER A 24 6.75 -6.46 11.83
CA SER A 24 8.12 -6.70 11.34
C SER A 24 8.62 -5.50 10.56
N SER A 25 9.90 -5.16 10.72
CA SER A 25 10.55 -4.20 9.82
C SER A 25 10.82 -4.84 8.45
N LYS A 26 10.65 -4.06 7.39
CA LYS A 26 11.08 -4.40 6.03
C LYS A 26 11.48 -3.12 5.32
N THR A 27 12.65 -3.09 4.68
CA THR A 27 13.04 -1.98 3.80
C THR A 27 12.64 -2.30 2.36
N LEU A 28 11.86 -1.41 1.76
CA LEU A 28 11.41 -1.50 0.39
C LEU A 28 12.30 -0.65 -0.51
N LYS A 29 12.50 -1.11 -1.74
CA LYS A 29 13.12 -0.36 -2.82
C LYS A 29 12.01 0.24 -3.68
N THR A 30 11.95 1.55 -3.71
CA THR A 30 11.04 2.34 -4.55
C THR A 30 11.87 3.10 -5.59
N SER A 31 11.22 3.64 -6.62
CA SER A 31 11.85 4.55 -7.59
C SER A 31 12.43 5.81 -6.93
N LEU A 32 11.89 6.20 -5.78
CA LEU A 32 12.30 7.37 -5.00
C LEU A 32 13.35 7.04 -3.92
N GLY A 33 13.78 5.77 -3.85
CA GLY A 33 14.77 5.30 -2.88
C GLY A 33 14.24 4.26 -1.89
N GLU A 34 15.01 4.03 -0.83
CA GLU A 34 14.69 3.03 0.18
C GLU A 34 13.72 3.57 1.24
N VAL A 35 12.63 2.85 1.45
CA VAL A 35 11.60 3.22 2.44
C VAL A 35 11.48 2.11 3.48
N PRO A 36 11.80 2.37 4.77
CA PRO A 36 11.56 1.41 5.83
C PRO A 36 10.08 1.36 6.18
N ILE A 37 9.52 0.15 6.26
CA ILE A 37 8.11 -0.09 6.54
C ILE A 37 7.93 -1.05 7.72
N ARG A 38 6.73 -1.00 8.31
CA ARG A 38 6.31 -1.90 9.38
C ARG A 38 5.17 -2.79 8.89
N VAL A 39 5.47 -4.06 8.63
CA VAL A 39 4.49 -5.04 8.17
C VAL A 39 3.79 -5.66 9.37
N PRO A 40 2.44 -5.58 9.47
CA PRO A 40 1.72 -6.18 10.59
C PRO A 40 1.87 -7.70 10.59
N ARG A 41 1.87 -8.28 11.79
CA ARG A 41 1.98 -9.73 11.98
C ARG A 41 0.88 -10.25 12.89
N ASP A 42 0.48 -11.48 12.63
CA ASP A 42 -0.35 -12.29 13.53
C ASP A 42 0.51 -13.26 14.35
N ARG A 43 -0.04 -13.77 15.44
CA ARG A 43 0.67 -14.65 16.38
C ARG A 43 0.97 -16.01 15.76
N GLN A 44 0.04 -16.54 14.98
CA GLN A 44 0.21 -17.82 14.26
C GLN A 44 1.00 -17.69 12.94
N SER A 45 1.42 -16.48 12.54
CA SER A 45 2.16 -16.21 11.29
C SER A 45 1.45 -16.65 9.99
N THR A 46 0.13 -16.79 10.04
CA THR A 46 -0.77 -17.17 8.94
C THR A 46 -1.11 -16.00 8.02
N PHE A 47 -0.90 -14.76 8.47
CA PHE A 47 -1.19 -13.58 7.64
C PHE A 47 -0.24 -13.50 6.44
N GLU A 48 -0.81 -13.38 5.25
CA GLU A 48 -0.09 -13.09 4.02
C GLU A 48 -0.48 -11.71 3.48
N PRO A 49 0.45 -10.72 3.51
CA PRO A 49 0.19 -9.43 2.93
C PRO A 49 0.01 -9.56 1.42
N GLN A 50 -1.16 -9.14 0.93
CA GLN A 50 -1.53 -9.30 -0.47
C GLN A 50 -0.78 -8.36 -1.40
N ILE A 51 -0.49 -7.14 -0.94
CA ILE A 51 0.05 -6.13 -1.84
C ILE A 51 1.58 -6.09 -1.91
N ILE A 52 2.27 -6.33 -0.78
CA ILE A 52 3.70 -6.61 -0.75
C ILE A 52 3.89 -8.01 -0.19
N LYS A 53 4.11 -8.97 -1.08
CA LYS A 53 4.26 -10.36 -0.66
C LYS A 53 5.40 -10.53 0.33
N LYS A 54 5.37 -11.63 1.09
CA LYS A 54 6.52 -12.03 1.94
C LYS A 54 7.79 -12.07 1.08
N HIS A 55 8.89 -11.61 1.63
CA HIS A 55 10.21 -11.46 0.95
C HIS A 55 10.29 -10.51 -0.25
N GLN A 56 9.17 -10.03 -0.82
CA GLN A 56 9.18 -8.98 -1.83
C GLN A 56 9.69 -7.67 -1.21
N ARG A 57 10.72 -7.06 -1.83
CA ARG A 57 11.31 -5.78 -1.44
C ARG A 57 11.27 -4.73 -2.54
N ASP A 58 11.21 -5.12 -3.81
CA ASP A 58 10.98 -4.20 -4.91
C ASP A 58 9.48 -3.90 -5.02
N VAL A 59 9.14 -2.62 -4.92
CA VAL A 59 7.76 -2.13 -4.97
C VAL A 59 7.56 -1.05 -6.02
N SER A 60 8.41 -0.98 -7.05
CA SER A 60 8.09 -0.25 -8.29
C SER A 60 6.65 -0.52 -8.78
N SER A 61 6.17 -1.77 -8.62
CA SER A 61 4.77 -2.16 -8.88
C SER A 61 3.67 -1.48 -8.02
N ILE A 62 4.02 -0.70 -6.99
CA ILE A 62 3.06 0.12 -6.23
C ILE A 62 2.60 1.32 -7.04
N GLU A 63 3.45 1.87 -7.92
CA GLU A 63 3.12 3.03 -8.75
C GLU A 63 1.89 2.76 -9.61
N GLY A 64 1.80 1.56 -10.21
CA GLY A 64 0.62 1.15 -10.96
C GLY A 64 -0.65 1.08 -10.10
N LYS A 65 -0.54 0.76 -8.81
CA LYS A 65 -1.69 0.75 -7.88
C LYS A 65 -2.09 2.17 -7.46
N VAL A 66 -1.10 3.04 -7.23
CA VAL A 66 -1.32 4.49 -7.00
C VAL A 66 -2.04 5.10 -8.20
N LEU A 67 -1.57 4.82 -9.41
CA LEU A 67 -2.22 5.25 -10.65
C LEU A 67 -3.65 4.70 -10.77
N ALA A 68 -3.85 3.41 -10.45
CA ALA A 68 -5.17 2.80 -10.50
C ALA A 68 -6.15 3.38 -9.47
N MET A 69 -5.67 3.84 -8.31
CA MET A 69 -6.48 4.54 -7.31
C MET A 69 -6.79 5.98 -7.76
N TYR A 70 -5.80 6.67 -8.32
CA TYR A 70 -5.99 8.00 -8.92
C TYR A 70 -7.00 7.97 -10.07
N ALA A 71 -6.89 6.98 -10.97
CA ALA A 71 -7.83 6.76 -12.07
C ALA A 71 -9.26 6.44 -11.59
N ARG A 72 -9.43 5.94 -10.37
CA ARG A 72 -10.74 5.73 -9.72
C ARG A 72 -11.29 7.00 -9.05
N GLY A 73 -10.60 8.13 -9.16
CA GLY A 73 -11.03 9.42 -8.63
C GLY A 73 -10.68 9.65 -7.16
N MET A 74 -9.81 8.83 -6.56
CA MET A 74 -9.35 9.07 -5.19
C MET A 74 -8.42 10.30 -5.15
N SER A 75 -8.58 11.15 -4.13
CA SER A 75 -7.67 12.28 -3.95
C SER A 75 -6.27 11.80 -3.56
N GLN A 76 -5.23 12.58 -3.86
CA GLN A 76 -3.85 12.23 -3.49
C GLN A 76 -3.69 11.99 -1.97
N ARG A 77 -4.47 12.70 -1.13
CA ARG A 77 -4.49 12.50 0.32
C ARG A 77 -5.16 11.18 0.73
N ASP A 78 -6.27 10.82 0.08
CA ASP A 78 -6.96 9.55 0.35
C ASP A 78 -6.09 8.36 -0.08
N ILE A 79 -5.37 8.51 -1.20
CA ILE A 79 -4.40 7.51 -1.65
C ILE A 79 -3.28 7.37 -0.62
N ALA A 80 -2.72 8.47 -0.12
CA ALA A 80 -1.70 8.44 0.94
C ALA A 80 -2.19 7.70 2.19
N ALA A 81 -3.38 8.05 2.69
CA ALA A 81 -3.98 7.40 3.85
C ALA A 81 -4.24 5.91 3.62
N THR A 82 -4.69 5.53 2.42
CA THR A 82 -4.94 4.13 2.05
C THR A 82 -3.63 3.33 1.99
N ILE A 83 -2.57 3.92 1.44
CA ILE A 83 -1.24 3.30 1.44
C ILE A 83 -0.72 3.15 2.88
N GLU A 84 -0.88 4.17 3.73
CA GLU A 84 -0.43 4.10 5.11
C GLU A 84 -1.18 3.01 5.90
N ASP A 85 -2.51 2.91 5.73
CA ASP A 85 -3.32 1.91 6.42
C ASP A 85 -2.97 0.47 5.99
N ILE A 86 -2.84 0.23 4.69
CA ILE A 86 -2.60 -1.12 4.19
C ILE A 86 -1.15 -1.55 4.37
N TYR A 87 -0.19 -0.63 4.19
CA TYR A 87 1.23 -0.96 4.11
C TYR A 87 2.06 -0.49 5.31
N GLY A 88 1.50 0.36 6.17
CA GLY A 88 2.15 0.82 7.40
C GLY A 88 3.34 1.76 7.16
N PHE A 89 3.40 2.41 6.00
CA PHE A 89 4.39 3.44 5.71
C PHE A 89 3.75 4.68 5.10
N GLN A 90 4.32 5.83 5.45
CA GLN A 90 3.85 7.12 4.97
C GLN A 90 4.41 7.39 3.58
N MET A 91 3.52 7.61 2.63
CA MET A 91 3.83 8.29 1.38
C MET A 91 3.25 9.68 1.44
N SER A 92 4.08 10.69 1.18
CA SER A 92 3.59 12.06 1.13
C SER A 92 2.73 12.28 -0.12
N HIS A 93 1.82 13.26 -0.07
CA HIS A 93 1.01 13.58 -1.24
C HIS A 93 1.89 14.07 -2.41
N GLU A 94 3.04 14.69 -2.12
CA GLU A 94 4.01 15.10 -3.14
C GLU A 94 4.58 13.88 -3.87
N GLN A 95 4.95 12.81 -3.15
CA GLN A 95 5.42 11.57 -3.76
C GLN A 95 4.35 10.95 -4.67
N ILE A 96 3.09 10.96 -4.23
CA ILE A 96 1.96 10.50 -5.05
C ILE A 96 1.79 11.39 -6.28
N SER A 97 1.88 12.70 -6.12
CA SER A 97 1.81 13.66 -7.22
C SER A 97 2.89 13.42 -8.27
N THR A 98 4.13 13.14 -7.84
CA THR A 98 5.24 12.78 -8.74
C THR A 98 4.91 11.52 -9.53
N ILE A 99 4.45 10.45 -8.85
CA ILE A 99 4.08 9.18 -9.51
C ILE A 99 2.95 9.40 -10.52
N THR A 100 1.90 10.14 -10.15
CA THR A 100 0.79 10.42 -11.07
C THR A 100 1.23 11.32 -12.23
N GLY A 101 2.16 12.26 -11.97
CA GLY A 101 2.70 13.19 -12.95
C GLY A 101 3.46 12.49 -14.08
N CYS A 102 4.18 11.40 -13.77
CA CYS A 102 4.90 10.61 -14.78
C CYS A 102 3.99 10.08 -15.89
N VAL A 103 2.70 9.87 -15.62
CA VAL A 103 1.75 9.29 -16.58
C VAL A 103 0.88 10.38 -17.24
N MET A 104 0.92 11.62 -16.74
CA MET A 104 0.13 12.71 -17.32
C MET A 104 0.56 13.04 -18.75
N GLU A 105 1.87 12.97 -19.06
CA GLU A 105 2.37 13.16 -20.42
C GLU A 105 1.81 12.09 -21.39
N GLU A 106 1.78 10.83 -20.96
CA GLU A 106 1.18 9.74 -21.75
C GLU A 106 -0.33 9.92 -21.95
N VAL A 107 -1.04 10.39 -20.91
CA VAL A 107 -2.48 10.68 -20.98
C VAL A 107 -2.75 11.84 -21.94
N GLU A 108 -1.96 12.91 -21.91
CA GLU A 108 -2.08 14.03 -22.84
C GLU A 108 -1.80 13.60 -24.28
N ALA A 109 -0.75 12.82 -24.51
CA ALA A 109 -0.45 12.25 -25.81
C ALA A 109 -1.60 11.37 -26.32
N TRP A 110 -2.21 10.54 -25.46
CA TRP A 110 -3.35 9.71 -25.82
C TRP A 110 -4.61 10.53 -26.14
N ARG A 111 -4.88 11.59 -25.37
CA ARG A 111 -6.03 12.49 -25.61
C ARG A 111 -5.91 13.24 -26.93
N ASN A 112 -4.69 13.58 -27.34
CA ASN A 112 -4.41 14.33 -28.57
C ASN A 112 -4.10 13.44 -29.78
N ARG A 113 -4.25 12.11 -29.65
CA ARG A 113 -3.99 11.20 -30.77
C ARG A 113 -5.02 11.41 -31.89
N PRO A 114 -4.61 11.36 -33.18
CA PRO A 114 -5.55 11.37 -34.29
C PRO A 114 -6.52 10.18 -34.17
N LEU A 115 -7.80 10.43 -34.44
CA LEU A 115 -8.86 9.42 -34.45
C LEU A 115 -8.75 8.47 -35.64
#